data_AF-A0A7S0BII8-F1
#
_entry.id   AF-A0A7S0BII8-F1
#
_cell.length_a   1.000
_cell.length_b   1.000
_cell.length_c   1.000
_cell.angle_alpha   90.00
_cell.angle_beta   90.00
_cell.angle_gamma   90.00
#
_symmetry.space_group_name_H-M   'P 1'
#
loop_
_entity.id
_entity.type
_entity.pdbx_description
1 polymer ?
#
loop_
_entity_poly.entity_id
_entity_poly.type
_entity_poly.pdbx_seq_one_letter_code
_entity_poly.pdbx_strand_id
1 'polypeptide(L)'
;MQTGRFDKFLQLPGVRSLWNPFRAWHRRFTERQLKSFGLLMDDCLNEYEPVVAEVLKKLPKEELIMREKRIKRAFDISIKKTELHPDHQDYDVWRPYITSRINAVQKQMADEKLYQRD
;
A
#
# COMPACT_ATOMS: atom_id res chain seq x y z
N MET A 1 -10.45 -9.61 -10.75
CA MET A 1 -9.38 -8.79 -11.37
C MET A 1 -9.71 -8.58 -12.83
N GLN A 2 -10.20 -7.40 -13.20
CA GLN A 2 -10.38 -7.06 -14.63
C GLN A 2 -9.00 -6.63 -15.16
N THR A 3 -8.40 -7.44 -16.03
CA THR A 3 -7.15 -7.09 -16.72
C THR A 3 -7.45 -5.91 -17.65
N GLY A 4 -6.92 -4.73 -17.34
CA GLY A 4 -7.17 -3.51 -18.11
C GLY A 4 -6.64 -3.61 -19.54
N ARG A 5 -7.05 -2.69 -20.42
CA ARG A 5 -6.59 -2.58 -21.83
C ARG A 5 -5.06 -2.61 -21.98
N PHE A 6 -4.32 -2.18 -20.95
CA PHE A 6 -2.85 -2.19 -20.89
C PHE A 6 -2.23 -3.57 -20.64
N ASP A 7 -2.93 -4.50 -19.98
CA ASP A 7 -2.40 -5.85 -19.70
C ASP A 7 -2.19 -6.67 -20.97
N LYS A 8 -2.97 -6.40 -22.02
CA LYS A 8 -2.84 -7.08 -23.32
C LYS A 8 -1.51 -6.74 -24.01
N PHE A 9 -0.99 -5.53 -23.83
CA PHE A 9 0.30 -5.11 -24.40
C PHE A 9 1.49 -5.75 -23.69
N LEU A 10 1.39 -5.93 -22.36
CA LEU A 10 2.39 -6.63 -21.56
C LEU A 10 2.42 -8.16 -21.80
N GLN A 11 1.44 -8.71 -22.51
CA GLN A 11 1.40 -10.13 -22.88
C GLN A 11 2.10 -10.44 -24.21
N LEU A 12 2.53 -9.41 -24.96
CA LEU A 12 3.28 -9.60 -26.18
C LEU A 12 4.65 -10.22 -25.89
N PRO A 13 5.11 -11.21 -26.70
CA PRO A 13 6.41 -11.84 -26.53
C PRO A 13 7.53 -10.79 -26.65
N GLY A 14 8.51 -10.85 -25.74
CA GLY A 14 9.62 -9.88 -25.66
C GLY A 14 9.38 -8.69 -24.72
N VAL A 15 8.16 -8.14 -24.66
CA VAL A 15 7.82 -7.00 -23.78
C VAL A 15 7.93 -7.38 -22.31
N ARG A 16 7.54 -8.60 -21.94
CA ARG A 16 7.70 -9.14 -20.57
C ARG A 16 9.16 -9.16 -20.10
N SER A 17 10.10 -9.43 -21.00
CA SER A 17 11.52 -9.55 -20.68
C SER A 17 12.13 -8.22 -20.28
N LEU A 18 11.70 -7.12 -20.92
CA LEU A 18 12.10 -5.75 -20.56
C LEU A 18 11.32 -5.21 -19.35
N TRP A 19 10.07 -5.63 -19.17
CA TRP A 19 9.22 -5.17 -18.08
C TRP A 19 9.64 -5.70 -16.71
N ASN A 20 10.07 -6.97 -16.62
CA ASN A 20 10.50 -7.58 -15.36
C ASN A 20 11.67 -6.85 -14.65
N PRO A 21 12.79 -6.51 -15.31
CA PRO A 21 13.87 -5.77 -14.67
C PRO A 21 13.43 -4.35 -14.26
N PHE A 22 12.59 -3.69 -15.06
CA PHE A 22 12.03 -2.39 -14.70
C PHE A 22 11.15 -2.46 -13.44
N ARG A 23 10.28 -3.47 -13.33
CA ARG A 23 9.47 -3.70 -12.12
C ARG A 23 10.33 -3.94 -10.89
N ALA A 24 11.39 -4.74 -11.03
CA ALA A 24 12.31 -5.03 -9.93
C ALA A 24 13.07 -3.78 -9.49
N TRP A 25 13.55 -2.98 -10.46
CA TRP A 25 14.18 -1.69 -10.19
C TRP A 25 13.24 -0.73 -9.47
N HIS A 26 12.03 -0.54 -10.00
CA HIS A 26 11.02 0.34 -9.40
C HIS A 26 10.69 -0.12 -7.98
N ARG A 27 10.43 -1.42 -7.77
CA ARG A 27 10.15 -1.99 -6.46
C ARG A 27 11.28 -1.69 -5.47
N ARG A 28 12.55 -1.91 -5.86
CA ARG A 28 13.72 -1.62 -5.01
C ARG A 28 13.87 -0.14 -4.71
N PHE A 29 13.62 0.73 -5.69
CA PHE A 29 13.67 2.17 -5.51
C PHE A 29 12.60 2.63 -4.50
N THR A 30 11.35 2.21 -4.68
CA THR A 30 10.26 2.53 -3.75
C THR A 30 10.51 1.97 -2.35
N GLU A 31 11.00 0.74 -2.25
CA GLU A 31 11.39 0.12 -0.98
C GLU A 31 12.44 0.96 -0.24
N ARG A 32 13.48 1.41 -0.94
CA ARG A 32 14.52 2.28 -0.34
C ARG A 32 13.92 3.60 0.17
N GLN A 33 13.07 4.24 -0.63
CA GLN A 33 12.45 5.51 -0.24
C GLN A 33 11.51 5.34 0.97
N LEU A 34 10.71 4.28 1.01
CA LEU A 34 9.83 4.04 2.14
C LEU A 34 10.62 3.71 3.42
N LYS A 35 11.70 2.94 3.31
CA LYS A 35 12.63 2.64 4.40
C LYS A 35 13.27 3.90 5.00
N SER A 36 13.69 4.85 4.16
CA SER A 36 14.29 6.10 4.65
C SER A 36 13.30 6.97 5.45
N PHE A 37 11.99 6.82 5.24
CA PHE A 37 10.95 7.49 6.04
C PHE A 37 10.34 6.63 7.15
N GLY A 38 10.66 5.34 7.25
CA GLY A 38 10.05 4.46 8.25
C GLY A 38 8.60 4.08 7.95
N LEU A 39 8.17 4.14 6.69
CA LEU A 39 6.80 3.85 6.22
C LEU A 39 6.65 2.42 5.70
N LEU A 40 5.43 1.90 5.72
CA LEU A 40 4.99 0.74 4.94
C LEU A 40 4.30 1.20 3.66
N MET A 41 4.25 0.34 2.62
CA MET A 41 3.55 0.66 1.37
C MET A 41 2.06 0.98 1.61
N ASP A 42 1.41 0.21 2.49
CA ASP A 42 0.00 0.41 2.84
C ASP A 42 -0.26 1.76 3.56
N ASP A 43 0.76 2.37 4.17
CA ASP A 43 0.60 3.70 4.79
C ASP A 43 0.39 4.81 3.75
N CYS A 44 0.77 4.57 2.48
CA CYS A 44 0.63 5.52 1.36
C CYS A 44 -0.71 5.40 0.62
N LEU A 45 -1.60 4.51 1.03
CA LEU A 45 -2.92 4.37 0.40
C LEU A 45 -3.80 5.60 0.66
N ASN A 46 -4.66 5.94 -0.31
CA ASN A 46 -5.57 7.06 -0.18
C ASN A 46 -6.68 6.76 0.84
N GLU A 47 -6.63 7.41 2.00
CA GLU A 47 -7.61 7.22 3.07
C GLU A 47 -9.03 7.68 2.69
N TYR A 48 -9.18 8.55 1.68
CA TYR A 48 -10.48 9.00 1.19
C TYR A 48 -11.15 7.99 0.26
N GLU A 49 -10.44 6.94 -0.17
CA GLU A 49 -11.07 5.85 -0.90
C GLU A 49 -12.04 5.09 0.04
N PRO A 50 -13.33 4.93 -0.30
CA PRO A 50 -14.34 4.39 0.63
C PRO A 50 -13.97 3.03 1.22
N VAL A 51 -13.31 2.17 0.43
CA VAL A 51 -12.88 0.84 0.86
C VAL A 51 -11.75 0.94 1.89
N VAL A 52 -10.76 1.81 1.64
CA VAL A 52 -9.62 2.01 2.55
C VAL A 52 -10.11 2.63 3.85
N ALA A 53 -10.97 3.64 3.79
CA ALA A 53 -11.60 4.26 4.96
C ALA A 53 -12.31 3.22 5.83
N GLU A 54 -13.06 2.31 5.21
CA GLU A 54 -13.80 1.28 5.93
C GLU A 54 -12.89 0.20 6.52
N VAL A 55 -11.79 -0.17 5.85
CA VAL A 55 -10.74 -1.04 6.41
C VAL A 55 -10.11 -0.38 7.64
N LEU A 56 -9.78 0.91 7.58
CA LEU A 56 -9.17 1.64 8.68
C LEU A 56 -10.06 1.70 9.93
N LYS A 57 -11.37 1.88 9.75
CA LYS A 57 -12.34 1.85 10.87
C LYS A 57 -12.41 0.49 11.57
N LYS A 58 -12.20 -0.60 10.83
CA LYS A 58 -12.27 -1.99 11.33
C LYS A 58 -10.94 -2.50 11.87
N LEU A 59 -9.87 -1.73 11.71
CA LEU A 59 -8.52 -2.15 12.09
C LEU A 59 -8.38 -2.24 13.62
N PRO A 60 -7.64 -3.24 14.16
CA PRO A 60 -7.33 -3.27 15.59
C PRO A 60 -6.66 -1.97 16.05
N LYS A 61 -7.03 -1.51 17.24
CA LYS A 61 -6.52 -0.25 17.81
C LYS A 61 -4.98 -0.21 17.88
N GLU A 62 -4.34 -1.34 18.18
CA GLU A 62 -2.88 -1.45 18.24
C GLU A 62 -2.22 -1.22 16.88
N GLU A 63 -2.78 -1.79 15.80
CA GLU A 63 -2.30 -1.58 14.43
C GLU A 63 -2.46 -0.12 14.00
N LEU A 64 -3.57 0.53 14.38
CA LEU A 64 -3.81 1.95 14.13
C LEU A 64 -2.78 2.84 14.85
N ILE A 65 -2.51 2.57 16.13
CA ILE A 65 -1.49 3.31 16.89
C ILE A 65 -0.12 3.16 16.25
N MET A 66 0.24 1.95 15.82
CA MET A 66 1.51 1.70 15.14
C MET A 66 1.60 2.41 13.79
N ARG A 67 0.50 2.47 13.03
CA ARG A 67 0.37 3.26 11.80
C ARG A 67 0.60 4.74 12.06
N GLU A 68 -0.10 5.31 13.04
CA GLU A 68 0.06 6.72 13.39
C GLU A 68 1.51 7.06 13.79
N LYS A 69 2.17 6.19 14.56
CA LYS A 69 3.58 6.37 14.93
C LYS A 69 4.49 6.44 13.69
N ARG A 70 4.27 5.58 12.69
CA ARG A 70 5.03 5.60 11.43
C ARG A 70 4.79 6.89 10.66
N ILE A 71 3.54 7.32 10.49
CA ILE A 71 3.19 8.54 9.76
C ILE A 71 3.77 9.79 10.45
N LYS A 72 3.63 9.89 11.78
CA LYS A 72 4.19 10.99 12.57
C LYS A 72 5.73 11.05 12.43
N ARG A 73 6.41 9.90 12.47
CA ARG A 73 7.86 9.80 12.25
C ARG A 73 8.24 10.23 10.83
N ALA A 74 7.54 9.73 9.81
CA ALA A 74 7.81 10.07 8.42
C ALA A 74 7.66 11.57 8.15
N PHE A 75 6.65 12.19 8.76
CA PHE A 75 6.44 13.62 8.71
C PHE A 75 7.59 14.40 9.36
N ASP A 76 8.04 14.00 10.55
CA ASP A 76 9.18 14.61 11.24
C ASP A 76 10.47 14.52 10.41
N ILE A 77 10.77 13.34 9.86
CA ILE A 77 11.93 13.11 8.96
C ILE A 77 11.83 13.99 7.71
N SER A 78 10.65 14.07 7.11
CA SER A 78 10.38 14.88 5.91
C SER A 78 10.55 16.37 6.14
N ILE A 79 10.11 16.88 7.30
CA ILE A 79 10.35 18.28 7.70
C ILE A 79 11.85 18.53 7.86
N LYS A 80 12.54 17.63 8.55
CA LYS A 80 13.98 17.75 8.83
C LYS A 80 14.87 17.57 7.61
N LYS A 81 14.35 17.07 6.49
CA LYS A 81 15.12 16.72 5.28
C LYS A 81 16.27 15.74 5.59
N THR A 82 15.99 14.80 6.50
CA THR A 82 16.94 13.76 6.93
C THR A 82 16.40 12.38 6.52
N GLU A 83 17.12 11.33 6.90
CA GLU A 83 16.70 9.94 6.71
C GLU A 83 16.68 9.22 8.05
N LEU A 84 15.85 8.17 8.16
CA LEU A 84 15.85 7.27 9.29
C LEU A 84 17.22 6.59 9.44
N HIS A 85 17.71 6.42 10.66
CA HIS A 85 18.98 5.74 10.90
C HIS A 85 18.98 4.33 10.26
N PRO A 86 20.07 3.90 9.58
CA PRO A 86 20.13 2.60 8.87
C PRO A 86 19.70 1.39 9.72
N ASP A 87 20.06 1.38 11.01
CA ASP A 87 19.69 0.31 11.95
C ASP A 87 18.18 0.14 12.15
N HIS A 88 17.38 1.17 11.84
CA HIS A 88 15.92 1.15 11.93
C HIS A 88 15.23 0.95 10.58
N GLN A 89 16.00 0.77 9.49
CA GLN A 89 15.48 0.53 8.15
C GLN A 89 15.30 -0.96 7.83
N ASP A 90 15.73 -1.86 8.72
CA ASP A 90 15.62 -3.31 8.53
C ASP A 90 14.22 -3.83 8.90
N TYR A 91 13.26 -3.63 7.99
CA TYR A 91 11.91 -4.19 8.09
C TYR A 91 11.31 -4.45 6.71
N ASP A 92 10.29 -5.30 6.66
CA ASP A 92 9.54 -5.57 5.42
C ASP A 92 8.50 -4.47 5.16
N VAL A 93 8.79 -3.66 4.15
CA VAL A 93 7.96 -2.54 3.70
C VAL A 93 6.68 -2.98 2.99
N TRP A 94 6.68 -4.20 2.46
CA TRP A 94 5.62 -4.76 1.63
C TRP A 94 4.58 -5.53 2.45
N ARG A 95 4.72 -5.55 3.78
CA ARG A 95 3.79 -6.20 4.70
C ARG A 95 2.37 -5.64 4.52
N PRO A 96 1.41 -6.43 4.02
CA PRO A 96 0.08 -5.93 3.66
C PRO A 96 -0.88 -6.01 4.86
N TYR A 97 -1.10 -4.91 5.57
CA TYR A 97 -2.04 -4.84 6.70
C TYR A 97 -3.39 -4.19 6.31
N ILE A 98 -3.42 -3.27 5.36
CA ILE A 98 -4.67 -2.76 4.77
C ILE A 98 -5.04 -3.61 3.56
N THR A 99 -4.07 -3.85 2.66
CA THR A 99 -4.33 -4.50 1.37
C THR A 99 -4.87 -5.92 1.52
N SER A 100 -4.46 -6.64 2.55
CA SER A 100 -4.97 -7.99 2.86
C SER A 100 -6.46 -8.02 3.23
N ARG A 101 -7.02 -6.89 3.68
CA ARG A 101 -8.41 -6.77 4.18
C ARG A 101 -9.35 -6.12 3.14
N ILE A 102 -8.81 -5.51 2.08
CA ILE A 102 -9.58 -4.80 1.03
C ILE A 102 -10.66 -5.69 0.41
N ASN A 103 -10.32 -6.91 -0.03
CA ASN A 103 -11.27 -7.79 -0.73
C ASN A 103 -12.48 -8.17 0.13
N ALA A 104 -12.26 -8.42 1.43
CA ALA A 104 -13.32 -8.77 2.36
C ALA A 104 -14.27 -7.58 2.57
N VAL A 105 -13.71 -6.38 2.77
CA VAL A 105 -14.50 -5.15 2.93
C VAL A 105 -15.25 -4.79 1.65
N GLN A 106 -14.63 -4.93 0.47
CA GLN A 106 -15.30 -4.71 -0.81
C GLN A 106 -16.50 -5.63 -0.99
N LYS A 107 -16.36 -6.91 -0.63
CA LYS A 107 -17.47 -7.87 -0.68
C LYS A 107 -18.60 -7.45 0.27
N GLN A 108 -18.27 -7.13 1.53
CA GLN A 108 -19.24 -6.66 2.50
C GLN A 108 -20.00 -5.42 2.00
N MET A 109 -19.29 -4.41 1.49
CA MET A 109 -19.92 -3.19 0.96
C MET A 109 -20.80 -3.46 -0.27
N ALA A 110 -20.45 -4.47 -1.08
CA ALA A 110 -21.24 -4.87 -2.24
C ALA A 110 -22.54 -5.58 -1.81
N ASP A 111 -22.44 -6.49 -0.84
CA ASP A 111 -23.58 -7.21 -0.27
C ASP A 111 -24.55 -6.21 0.41
N GLU A 112 -24.03 -5.26 1.21
CA GLU A 112 -24.82 -4.18 1.82
C GLU A 112 -25.56 -3.34 0.78
N LYS A 113 -24.91 -2.99 -0.34
CA LYS A 113 -25.56 -2.25 -1.44
C LYS A 113 -26.64 -3.05 -2.15
N LEU A 114 -26.56 -4.39 -2.15
CA LEU A 114 -27.58 -5.25 -2.74
C LEU A 114 -28.85 -5.25 -1.88
N TYR A 115 -28.71 -5.45 -0.57
CA TYR A 115 -29.86 -5.45 0.36
C TYR A 115 -30.59 -4.11 0.43
N GLN A 116 -29.90 -2.99 0.21
CA GLN A 116 -30.51 -1.65 0.24
C GLN A 116 -31.30 -1.30 -1.04
N ARG A 117 -31.23 -2.14 -2.08
CA ARG A 117 -31.91 -1.92 -3.36
C ARG A 117 -33.26 -2.65 -3.47
N ASP A 118 -33.50 -3.62 -2.62
CA ASP A 118 -34.76 -4.39 -2.51
C ASP A 118 -35.71 -3.74 -1.48
#